data_AF-A0A2S6V931-F1
#
_entry.id   AF-A0A2S6V931-F1
#
_cell.length_a   1.000
_cell.length_b   1.000
_cell.length_c   1.000
_cell.angle_alpha   90.00
_cell.angle_beta   90.00
_cell.angle_gamma   90.00
#
_symmetry.space_group_name_H-M   'P 1'
#
loop_
_entity.id
_entity.type
_entity.pdbx_description
1 polymer ?
#
loop_
_entity_poly.entity_id
_entity_poly.type
_entity_poly.pdbx_seq_one_letter_code
_entity_poly.pdbx_strand_id
1 'polypeptide(L)'
;MQIDWQKVKRLLVVVVGDLAVMPALHKLRIAYPAMTLLITNKDLADTIGLRTIFYTTNWQNVTKETELIKKIYTLQFDAAIIFTDRFESPYLLAYLCYLAGIPIRVGQSKEFGGSVLSHWVKPPLEDLPKIDPHLYLLDAVGFPSTVAPDLRSLTPNL
;
A
#
# COMPACT_ATOMS: atom_id res chain seq x y z
N MET A 1 12.83 -7.65 -8.89
CA MET A 1 13.78 -6.61 -8.43
C MET A 1 13.45 -6.33 -6.97
N GLN A 2 14.44 -6.09 -6.12
CA GLN A 2 14.19 -5.79 -4.71
C GLN A 2 13.95 -4.29 -4.55
N ILE A 3 12.99 -3.91 -3.70
CA ILE A 3 12.69 -2.50 -3.43
C ILE A 3 13.69 -1.98 -2.39
N ASP A 4 14.35 -0.88 -2.70
CA ASP A 4 15.16 -0.12 -1.75
C ASP A 4 14.27 0.86 -0.99
N TRP A 5 13.63 0.38 0.08
CA TRP A 5 12.68 1.17 0.88
C TRP A 5 13.31 2.42 1.51
N GLN A 6 14.63 2.50 1.67
CA GLN A 6 15.27 3.71 2.23
C GLN A 6 15.23 4.90 1.25
N LYS A 7 15.11 4.63 -0.06
CA LYS A 7 15.01 5.64 -1.11
C LYS A 7 13.59 6.14 -1.36
N VAL A 8 12.57 5.40 -0.91
CA VAL A 8 11.17 5.84 -0.98
C VAL A 8 10.99 6.99 0.02
N LYS A 9 10.54 8.16 -0.43
CA LYS A 9 10.26 9.33 0.41
C LYS A 9 8.77 9.63 0.50
N ARG A 10 8.03 9.39 -0.58
CA ARG A 10 6.61 9.65 -0.70
C ARG A 10 5.88 8.35 -1.01
N LEU A 11 5.20 7.82 -0.01
CA LEU A 11 4.41 6.59 -0.10
C LEU A 11 2.93 6.93 -0.25
N LEU A 12 2.32 6.38 -1.31
CA LEU A 12 0.87 6.25 -1.45
C LEU A 12 0.45 4.88 -0.94
N VAL A 13 -0.58 4.83 -0.11
CA VAL A 13 -1.22 3.57 0.31
C VAL A 13 -2.64 3.59 -0.19
N VAL A 14 -2.97 2.66 -1.06
CA VAL A 14 -4.30 2.51 -1.65
C VAL A 14 -5.01 1.41 -0.90
N VAL A 15 -6.21 1.71 -0.39
CA VAL A 15 -7.02 0.72 0.34
C VAL A 15 -8.39 0.61 -0.31
N VAL A 16 -8.71 -0.62 -0.72
CA VAL A 16 -10.06 -1.04 -1.14
C VAL A 16 -10.48 -2.18 -0.23
N GLY A 17 -11.35 -1.86 0.73
CA GLY A 17 -11.86 -2.88 1.64
C GLY A 17 -12.18 -2.34 3.02
N ASP A 18 -12.13 -3.24 4.00
CA ASP A 18 -12.53 -2.99 5.37
C ASP A 18 -11.34 -2.69 6.32
N LEU A 19 -11.59 -2.75 7.62
CA LEU A 19 -10.61 -2.46 8.67
C LEU A 19 -9.57 -3.59 8.87
N ALA A 20 -9.64 -4.72 8.17
CA ALA A 20 -8.66 -5.80 8.25
C ALA A 20 -7.25 -5.36 7.79
N VAL A 21 -7.13 -4.26 7.04
CA VAL A 21 -5.85 -3.67 6.63
C VAL A 21 -5.09 -2.98 7.78
N MET A 22 -5.75 -2.72 8.91
CA MET A 22 -5.23 -1.89 10.01
C MET A 22 -3.84 -2.30 10.52
N PRO A 23 -3.52 -3.59 10.75
CA PRO A 23 -2.18 -3.99 11.20
C PRO A 23 -1.08 -3.57 10.22
N ALA A 24 -1.32 -3.71 8.92
CA ALA A 24 -0.39 -3.28 7.88
C ALA A 24 -0.26 -1.75 7.84
N LEU A 25 -1.37 -1.01 7.97
CA LEU A 25 -1.32 0.46 8.03
C LEU A 25 -0.54 0.97 9.26
N HIS A 26 -0.68 0.33 10.42
CA HIS A 26 0.12 0.68 11.59
C HIS A 26 1.62 0.48 11.34
N LYS A 27 2.01 -0.66 10.76
CA LYS A 27 3.41 -0.94 10.40
C LYS A 27 3.96 0.10 9.41
N LEU A 28 3.17 0.43 8.37
CA LEU A 28 3.54 1.45 7.40
C LEU A 28 3.68 2.84 8.02
N ARG A 29 2.77 3.23 8.93
CA ARG A 29 2.79 4.55 9.59
C ARG A 29 4.04 4.78 10.43
N ILE A 30 4.55 3.74 11.10
CA ILE A 30 5.79 3.83 11.88
C ILE A 30 6.98 4.19 10.98
N ALA A 31 7.06 3.57 9.80
CA ALA A 31 8.13 3.82 8.83
C ALA A 31 7.90 5.11 7.99
N TYR A 32 6.64 5.44 7.70
CA TYR A 32 6.23 6.58 6.87
C TYR A 32 5.13 7.39 7.55
N PRO A 33 5.45 8.22 8.56
CA PRO A 33 4.45 9.03 9.27
C PRO A 33 3.69 10.01 8.35
N ALA A 34 4.31 10.40 7.23
CA ALA A 34 3.75 11.32 6.24
C ALA A 34 3.13 10.62 5.01
N MET A 35 2.88 9.30 5.08
CA MET A 35 2.23 8.58 3.99
C MET A 35 0.83 9.16 3.67
N THR A 36 0.41 9.01 2.41
CA THR A 36 -0.92 9.44 1.97
C THR A 36 -1.79 8.23 1.70
N LEU A 37 -3.03 8.27 2.18
CA LEU A 37 -4.04 7.25 1.87
C LEU A 37 -4.84 7.64 0.62
N LEU A 38 -5.15 6.67 -0.24
CA LEU A 38 -6.16 6.78 -1.29
C LEU A 38 -7.27 5.78 -0.98
N ILE A 39 -8.46 6.27 -0.64
CA ILE A 39 -9.56 5.43 -0.12
C ILE A 39 -10.92 5.89 -0.64
N THR A 40 -11.88 4.97 -0.64
CA THR A 40 -13.30 5.24 -0.90
C THR A 40 -14.11 5.38 0.39
N ASN A 41 -13.77 4.62 1.43
CA ASN A 41 -14.47 4.61 2.73
C ASN A 41 -13.83 5.63 3.70
N LYS A 42 -14.64 6.54 4.26
CA LYS A 42 -14.21 7.57 5.20
C LYS A 42 -13.86 7.04 6.59
N ASP A 43 -14.47 5.93 7.03
CA ASP A 43 -14.30 5.40 8.39
C ASP A 43 -12.83 5.09 8.73
N LEU A 44 -12.05 4.70 7.71
CA LEU A 44 -10.62 4.42 7.85
C LEU A 44 -9.77 5.69 8.05
N ALA A 45 -10.16 6.82 7.43
CA ALA A 45 -9.40 8.07 7.54
C ALA A 45 -9.40 8.62 8.97
N ASP A 46 -10.57 8.59 9.62
CA ASP A 46 -10.77 9.19 10.94
C ASP A 46 -10.02 8.43 12.04
N THR A 47 -9.79 7.12 11.82
CA THR A 47 -9.09 6.26 12.78
C THR A 47 -7.59 6.56 12.88
N ILE A 48 -6.98 7.06 11.79
CA ILE A 48 -5.51 7.18 11.70
C ILE A 48 -5.07 8.64 11.55
N GLY A 49 -5.93 9.59 11.18
CA GLY A 49 -5.54 11.01 11.06
C GLY A 49 -4.43 11.22 10.02
N LEU A 50 -4.46 10.44 8.94
CA LEU A 50 -3.50 10.53 7.83
C LEU A 50 -3.98 11.51 6.78
N ARG A 51 -3.04 12.00 5.97
CA ARG A 51 -3.39 12.72 4.75
C ARG A 51 -4.15 11.77 3.83
N THR A 52 -5.36 12.14 3.45
CA THR A 52 -6.24 11.27 2.66
C THR A 52 -6.68 11.93 1.37
N ILE A 53 -6.65 11.16 0.29
CA ILE A 53 -7.28 11.46 -0.99
C ILE A 53 -8.51 10.56 -1.08
N PHE A 54 -9.69 11.17 -1.05
CA PHE A 54 -10.92 10.46 -1.35
C PHE A 54 -11.14 10.39 -2.86
N TYR A 55 -11.53 9.23 -3.35
CA TYR A 55 -12.00 9.06 -4.71
C TYR A 55 -13.36 8.39 -4.74
N THR A 56 -14.18 8.76 -5.72
CA THR A 56 -15.56 8.27 -5.90
C THR A 56 -15.81 7.82 -7.33
N THR A 57 -14.75 7.54 -8.10
CA THR A 57 -14.91 7.09 -9.49
C THR A 57 -15.50 5.68 -9.52
N ASN A 58 -16.47 5.49 -10.40
CA ASN A 58 -17.03 4.21 -10.81
C ASN A 58 -16.39 3.68 -12.10
N TRP A 59 -15.32 4.32 -12.56
CA TRP A 59 -14.57 3.96 -13.76
C TRP A 59 -15.35 4.11 -15.07
N GLN A 60 -16.29 5.05 -15.09
CA GLN A 60 -17.13 5.38 -16.25
C GLN A 60 -17.09 6.87 -16.59
N ASN A 61 -16.23 7.65 -15.92
CA ASN A 61 -16.14 9.10 -16.10
C ASN A 61 -14.67 9.50 -16.30
N VAL A 62 -14.29 9.53 -17.58
CA VAL A 62 -12.93 9.86 -18.04
C VAL A 62 -12.42 11.18 -17.45
N THR A 63 -13.27 12.19 -17.31
CA THR A 63 -12.88 13.49 -16.75
C THR A 63 -12.47 13.33 -15.28
N LYS A 64 -13.32 12.71 -14.45
CA LYS A 64 -13.01 12.48 -13.02
C LYS A 64 -11.78 11.59 -12.83
N GLU A 65 -11.63 10.57 -13.65
CA GLU A 65 -10.47 9.67 -13.62
C GLU A 65 -9.18 10.41 -14.00
N THR A 66 -9.23 11.22 -15.05
CA THR A 66 -8.09 12.03 -15.50
C THR A 66 -7.70 13.07 -14.45
N GLU A 67 -8.67 13.71 -13.81
CA GLU A 67 -8.42 14.65 -12.69
C GLU A 67 -7.75 13.95 -11.51
N LEU A 68 -8.20 12.75 -11.16
CA LEU A 68 -7.59 11.94 -10.10
C LEU A 68 -6.15 11.55 -10.45
N ILE A 69 -5.90 11.10 -11.68
CA ILE A 69 -4.55 10.79 -12.17
C ILE A 69 -3.65 12.03 -12.06
N LYS A 70 -4.10 13.19 -12.54
CA LYS A 70 -3.35 14.45 -12.45
C LYS A 70 -3.06 14.84 -11.00
N LYS A 71 -4.03 14.69 -10.10
CA LYS A 71 -3.88 14.97 -8.67
C LYS A 71 -2.82 14.07 -8.02
N ILE A 72 -2.77 12.79 -8.38
CA ILE A 72 -1.77 11.86 -7.85
C ILE A 72 -0.40 12.14 -8.46
N TYR A 73 -0.35 12.43 -9.76
CA TYR A 73 0.88 12.78 -10.47
C TYR A 73 1.58 13.99 -9.85
N THR A 74 0.85 15.05 -9.49
CA THR A 74 1.46 16.27 -8.88
C THR A 74 2.05 16.02 -7.49
N LEU A 75 1.63 14.96 -6.80
CA LEU A 75 2.17 14.58 -5.49
C LEU A 75 3.46 13.77 -5.60
N GLN A 76 3.78 13.25 -6.80
CA GLN A 76 5.08 12.68 -7.14
C GLN A 76 5.49 11.54 -6.18
N PHE A 77 4.59 10.58 -5.98
CA PHE A 77 4.86 9.42 -5.13
C PHE A 77 5.95 8.54 -5.74
N ASP A 78 6.85 8.04 -4.89
CA ASP A 78 7.92 7.12 -5.30
C ASP A 78 7.40 5.68 -5.31
N ALA A 79 6.42 5.37 -4.44
CA ALA A 79 5.82 4.06 -4.33
C ALA A 79 4.33 4.12 -4.01
N ALA A 80 3.59 3.10 -4.48
CA ALA A 80 2.22 2.80 -4.13
C ALA A 80 2.11 1.35 -3.64
N ILE A 81 1.53 1.15 -2.46
CA ILE A 81 1.13 -0.18 -1.95
C ILE A 81 -0.38 -0.27 -2.02
N ILE A 82 -0.88 -1.30 -2.69
CA ILE A 82 -2.30 -1.47 -2.99
C ILE A 82 -2.81 -2.67 -2.20
N PHE A 83 -3.67 -2.38 -1.23
CA PHE A 83 -4.40 -3.36 -0.45
C PHE A 83 -5.82 -3.47 -1.01
N THR A 84 -6.24 -4.70 -1.28
CA THR A 84 -7.57 -5.05 -1.74
C THR A 84 -8.13 -6.18 -0.89
N ASP A 85 -9.45 -6.21 -0.72
CA ASP A 85 -10.14 -7.38 -0.19
C ASP A 85 -9.89 -8.62 -1.08
N ARG A 86 -10.12 -9.81 -0.52
CA ARG A 86 -9.70 -11.10 -1.11
C ARG A 86 -10.22 -11.39 -2.53
N PHE A 87 -11.32 -10.75 -2.93
CA PHE A 87 -11.97 -10.94 -4.23
C PHE A 87 -11.80 -9.74 -5.16
N GLU A 88 -11.20 -8.65 -4.67
CA GLU A 88 -11.01 -7.44 -5.43
C GLU A 88 -9.66 -7.46 -6.15
N SER A 89 -9.68 -7.01 -7.41
CA SER A 89 -8.47 -6.95 -8.23
C SER A 89 -7.69 -5.67 -7.96
N PRO A 90 -6.36 -5.73 -7.70
CA PRO A 90 -5.56 -4.52 -7.51
C PRO A 90 -5.28 -3.79 -8.83
N TYR A 91 -5.51 -4.43 -9.98
CA TYR A 91 -4.95 -3.98 -11.26
C TYR A 91 -5.53 -2.66 -11.75
N LEU A 92 -6.79 -2.36 -11.47
CA LEU A 92 -7.41 -1.11 -11.87
C LEU A 92 -6.74 0.10 -11.18
N LEU A 93 -6.50 -0.02 -9.87
CA LEU A 93 -5.82 1.03 -9.10
C LEU A 93 -4.33 1.05 -9.35
N ALA A 94 -3.71 -0.10 -9.60
CA ALA A 94 -2.33 -0.18 -10.05
C ALA A 94 -2.15 0.52 -11.41
N TYR A 95 -3.12 0.38 -12.32
CA TYR A 95 -3.11 1.06 -13.61
C TYR A 95 -3.28 2.57 -13.46
N LEU A 96 -4.16 3.03 -12.58
CA LEU A 96 -4.24 4.44 -12.22
C LEU A 96 -2.91 4.97 -11.64
N CYS A 97 -2.25 4.22 -10.76
CA CYS A 97 -0.94 4.58 -10.21
C CYS A 97 0.15 4.61 -11.30
N TYR A 98 0.08 3.69 -12.26
CA TYR A 98 0.97 3.64 -13.43
C TYR A 98 0.81 4.89 -14.30
N LEU A 99 -0.43 5.26 -14.63
CA LEU A 99 -0.73 6.48 -15.39
C LEU A 99 -0.33 7.75 -14.64
N ALA A 100 -0.38 7.73 -13.30
CA ALA A 100 0.11 8.81 -12.45
C ALA A 100 1.65 8.82 -12.30
N GLY A 101 2.37 7.96 -13.00
CA GLY A 101 3.84 7.95 -13.06
C GLY A 101 4.53 7.37 -11.84
N ILE A 102 3.82 6.67 -10.95
CA ILE A 102 4.42 6.08 -9.75
C ILE A 102 5.26 4.86 -10.15
N PRO A 103 6.60 4.85 -9.95
CA PRO A 103 7.46 3.80 -10.49
C PRO A 103 7.36 2.46 -9.75
N ILE A 104 7.18 2.49 -8.42
CA ILE A 104 6.99 1.30 -7.60
C ILE A 104 5.50 1.14 -7.28
N ARG A 105 4.90 0.06 -7.76
CA ARG A 105 3.49 -0.31 -7.58
C ARG A 105 3.44 -1.76 -7.11
N VAL A 106 3.05 -1.95 -5.86
CA VAL A 106 3.02 -3.23 -5.15
C VAL A 106 1.57 -3.65 -4.95
N GLY A 107 1.27 -4.93 -5.19
CA GLY A 107 -0.07 -5.46 -4.98
C GLY A 107 -0.09 -6.98 -5.03
N GLN A 108 -1.14 -7.55 -4.45
CA GLN A 108 -1.35 -8.99 -4.39
C GLN A 108 -2.41 -9.42 -5.39
N SER A 109 -2.15 -10.45 -6.20
CA SER A 109 -3.16 -11.01 -7.09
C SER A 109 -2.90 -12.48 -7.42
N LYS A 110 -3.97 -13.24 -7.66
CA LYS A 110 -3.88 -14.61 -8.20
C LYS A 110 -3.49 -14.62 -9.68
N GLU A 111 -3.86 -13.56 -10.39
CA GLU A 111 -3.67 -13.43 -11.83
C GLU A 111 -2.47 -12.53 -12.15
N PHE A 112 -1.85 -12.77 -13.30
CA PHE A 112 -0.77 -11.93 -13.82
C PHE A 112 -1.34 -10.86 -14.75
N GLY A 113 -1.12 -9.59 -14.42
CA GLY A 113 -1.58 -8.43 -15.19
C GLY A 113 -0.43 -7.63 -15.81
N GLY A 114 0.69 -8.28 -16.13
CA GLY A 114 1.82 -7.62 -16.77
C GLY A 114 2.58 -6.68 -15.84
N SER A 115 3.16 -5.62 -16.41
CA SER A 115 3.97 -4.61 -15.71
C SER A 115 3.15 -3.56 -14.95
N VAL A 116 1.81 -3.65 -14.98
CA VAL A 116 0.92 -2.74 -14.27
C VAL A 116 1.22 -2.76 -12.78
N LEU A 117 1.40 -3.94 -12.19
CA LEU A 117 2.13 -4.09 -10.93
C LEU A 117 3.61 -4.25 -11.25
N SER A 118 4.43 -3.33 -10.74
CA SER A 118 5.89 -3.48 -10.82
C SER A 118 6.41 -4.63 -9.93
N HIS A 119 5.69 -4.89 -8.84
CA HIS A 119 6.00 -5.90 -7.84
C HIS A 119 4.69 -6.64 -7.53
N TRP A 120 4.43 -7.66 -8.34
CA TRP A 120 3.29 -8.55 -8.17
C TRP A 120 3.64 -9.64 -7.16
N VAL A 121 2.82 -9.78 -6.13
CA VAL A 121 2.93 -10.83 -5.12
C VAL A 121 1.76 -11.79 -5.27
N LYS A 122 2.05 -13.09 -5.29
CA LYS A 122 1.01 -14.12 -5.22
C LYS A 122 0.48 -14.23 -3.80
N PRO A 123 -0.85 -14.33 -3.59
CA PRO A 123 -1.40 -14.56 -2.27
C PRO A 123 -0.89 -15.86 -1.65
N PRO A 124 -0.85 -15.95 -0.31
CA PRO A 124 -0.55 -17.21 0.36
C PRO A 124 -1.56 -18.29 -0.08
N LEU A 125 -1.14 -19.55 -0.06
CA LEU A 125 -2.03 -20.68 -0.35
C LEU A 125 -3.21 -20.66 0.62
N GLU A 126 -4.42 -20.92 0.10
CA GLU A 126 -5.69 -20.77 0.81
C GLU A 126 -5.77 -21.62 2.10
N ASP A 127 -4.99 -22.69 2.18
CA ASP A 127 -4.92 -23.63 3.30
C ASP A 127 -3.97 -23.20 4.43
N LEU A 128 -3.41 -21.99 4.38
CA LEU A 128 -2.58 -21.42 5.46
C LEU A 128 -3.37 -20.36 6.27
N PRO A 129 -4.31 -20.76 7.15
CA PRO A 129 -5.26 -19.87 7.83
C PRO A 129 -4.66 -18.93 8.90
N LYS A 130 -3.33 -18.70 8.91
CA LYS A 130 -2.66 -17.98 10.00
C LYS A 130 -1.94 -16.71 9.58
N ILE A 131 -1.88 -16.40 8.29
CA ILE A 131 -1.10 -15.26 7.80
C ILE A 131 -2.06 -14.17 7.36
N ASP A 132 -1.97 -13.01 8.02
CA ASP A 132 -2.64 -11.79 7.57
C ASP A 132 -2.14 -11.44 6.16
N PRO A 133 -3.02 -11.37 5.15
CA PRO A 133 -2.61 -11.18 3.75
C PRO A 133 -1.98 -9.81 3.52
N HIS A 134 -2.36 -8.78 4.28
CA HIS A 134 -1.82 -7.42 4.15
C HIS A 134 -0.40 -7.34 4.75
N LEU A 135 -0.17 -7.96 5.91
CA LEU A 135 1.17 -8.08 6.48
C LEU A 135 2.08 -8.95 5.60
N TYR A 136 1.54 -10.05 5.08
CA TYR A 136 2.26 -10.91 4.13
C TYR A 136 2.72 -10.14 2.90
N LEU A 137 1.88 -9.27 2.33
CA LEU A 137 2.26 -8.44 1.19
C LEU A 137 3.50 -7.59 1.51
N LEU A 138 3.54 -6.97 2.69
CA LEU A 138 4.68 -6.15 3.13
C LEU A 138 5.95 -6.99 3.30
N ASP A 139 5.83 -8.16 3.93
CA ASP A 139 6.97 -9.05 4.15
C ASP A 139 7.51 -9.61 2.82
N ALA A 140 6.63 -9.97 1.89
CA ALA A 140 6.99 -10.49 0.57
C ALA A 140 7.78 -9.50 -0.30
N VAL A 141 7.60 -8.19 -0.06
CA VAL A 141 8.36 -7.14 -0.75
C VAL A 141 9.54 -6.59 0.07
N GLY A 142 9.91 -7.29 1.15
CA GLY A 142 11.04 -6.93 2.00
C GLY A 142 10.85 -5.59 2.72
N PHE A 143 9.60 -5.22 3.03
CA PHE A 143 9.34 -4.03 3.82
C PHE A 143 9.97 -4.21 5.22
N PRO A 144 10.69 -3.22 5.76
CA PRO A 144 11.41 -3.38 7.01
C PRO A 144 10.49 -3.88 8.14
N SER A 145 10.90 -4.95 8.82
CA SER A 145 10.34 -5.27 10.13
C SER A 145 10.76 -4.14 11.07
N THR A 146 9.80 -3.51 11.73
CA THR A 146 10.09 -2.64 12.87
C THR A 146 10.61 -3.53 14.00
N VAL A 147 11.89 -3.89 13.96
CA VAL A 147 12.56 -4.41 15.15
C VAL A 147 12.66 -3.22 16.10
N ALA A 148 11.98 -3.30 17.25
CA ALA A 148 12.24 -2.40 18.36
C ALA A 148 13.76 -2.32 18.61
N PRO A 149 14.31 -1.19 19.12
CA PRO A 149 15.72 -1.11 19.45
C PRO A 149 16.11 -2.31 20.32
N ASP A 150 17.21 -2.97 19.96
CA ASP A 150 17.69 -4.18 20.61
C ASP A 150 17.77 -3.97 22.13
N LEU A 151 16.84 -4.57 22.87
CA LEU A 151 16.80 -4.52 24.34
C LEU A 151 18.07 -5.11 24.98
N ARG A 152 18.92 -5.81 24.22
CA ARG A 152 20.23 -6.28 24.68
C ARG A 152 21.27 -5.16 24.81
N SER A 153 21.05 -4.01 24.17
CA SER A 153 21.90 -2.81 24.31
C SER A 153 21.59 -1.98 25.57
N LEU A 154 20.56 -2.35 26.34
CA LEU A 154 20.12 -1.67 27.56
C LEU A 154 20.48 -2.42 28.84
N THR A 155 21.47 -3.33 28.83
CA THR A 155 22.04 -3.79 30.10
C THR A 155 22.92 -2.68 30.67
N PRO A 156 22.60 -2.07 31.83
CA PRO A 156 23.62 -1.40 32.61
C PRO A 156 24.53 -2.51 33.14
N ASN A 157 25.84 -2.34 32.97
CA ASN A 157 26.82 -3.16 33.67
C ASN A 157 26.46 -3.19 35.16
N LEU A 158 26.07 -4.36 35.67
CA LEU A 158 26.02 -4.70 37.09
C LEU A 158 27.26 -5.51 37.45
#